data_AF-A0A3B9JBP6-F1
#
_entry.id   AF-A0A3B9JBP6-F1
#
_cell.length_a   1.000
_cell.length_b   1.000
_cell.length_c   1.000
_cell.angle_alpha   90.00
_cell.angle_beta   90.00
_cell.angle_gamma   90.00
#
_symmetry.space_group_name_H-M   'P 1'
#
loop_
_entity.id
_entity.type
_entity.pdbx_description
1 polymer ?
#
loop_
_entity_poly.entity_id
_entity_poly.type
_entity_poly.pdbx_seq_one_letter_code
_entity_poly.pdbx_strand_id
1 'polypeptide(L)'
;MVFPPESVPCWPLDEVLGPLERGAAGCRSVSNSLPTYETPAGVFENCIELVTPYPGGDIQTVFCPDIGFVAQEYDHNSSKSGYTFTLVGYSLPLP
;
A
#
# COMPACT_ATOMS: atom_id res chain seq x y z
N MET A 1 -6.36 1.11 -11.04
CA MET A 1 -7.20 1.47 -9.88
C MET A 1 -7.15 2.98 -9.76
N VAL A 2 -8.29 3.67 -9.67
CA VAL A 2 -8.31 5.14 -9.51
C VAL A 2 -8.10 5.43 -8.03
N PHE A 3 -7.04 6.14 -7.68
CA PHE A 3 -6.86 6.63 -6.32
C PHE A 3 -7.98 7.62 -6.01
N PRO A 4 -8.72 7.43 -4.90
CA PRO A 4 -9.70 8.43 -4.49
C PRO A 4 -9.00 9.76 -4.19
N PRO A 5 -9.72 10.88 -4.31
CA PRO A 5 -9.13 12.21 -4.19
C PRO A 5 -8.51 12.41 -2.81
N GLU A 6 -7.44 13.21 -2.73
CA GLU A 6 -6.71 13.53 -1.49
C GLU A 6 -7.61 14.10 -0.37
N SER A 7 -8.79 14.62 -0.74
CA SER A 7 -9.83 15.06 0.19
C SER A 7 -10.49 13.93 0.98
N VAL A 8 -10.29 12.66 0.60
CA VAL A 8 -10.78 11.47 1.28
C VAL A 8 -9.65 10.85 2.09
N PRO A 9 -9.58 11.11 3.41
CA PRO A 9 -8.42 10.78 4.23
C PRO A 9 -8.26 9.28 4.52
N CYS A 10 -9.27 8.45 4.24
CA CYS A 10 -9.17 7.01 4.42
C CYS A 10 -9.97 6.25 3.34
N TRP A 11 -9.43 5.13 2.88
CA TRP A 11 -10.08 4.24 1.92
C TRP A 11 -10.42 2.93 2.64
N PRO A 12 -11.68 2.71 3.04
CA PRO A 12 -12.07 1.49 3.75
C PRO A 12 -11.90 0.29 2.81
N LEU A 13 -11.36 -0.80 3.35
CA LEU A 13 -11.22 -2.06 2.63
C LEU A 13 -12.51 -2.87 2.53
N ASP A 14 -13.50 -2.55 3.38
CA ASP A 14 -14.81 -3.19 3.42
C ASP A 14 -15.90 -2.13 3.63
N GLU A 15 -16.82 -2.00 2.67
CA GLU A 15 -17.97 -1.08 2.77
C GLU A 15 -18.92 -1.47 3.92
N VAL A 16 -18.89 -2.74 4.35
CA VAL A 16 -19.74 -3.26 5.45
C VAL A 16 -19.34 -2.67 6.80
N LEU A 17 -18.11 -2.18 6.97
CA LEU A 17 -17.61 -1.58 8.21
C LEU A 17 -17.90 -0.07 8.35
N GLY A 18 -18.52 0.55 7.33
CA GLY A 18 -19.02 1.93 7.39
C GLY A 18 -17.93 3.03 7.37
N PRO A 19 -18.32 4.31 7.22
CA PRO A 19 -17.37 5.40 7.07
C PRO A 19 -16.73 5.85 8.40
N LEU A 20 -15.46 5.49 8.56
CA LEU A 20 -14.27 6.33 8.85
C LEU A 20 -14.36 7.43 9.92
N GLU A 21 -14.19 7.07 11.18
CA GLU A 21 -13.36 7.92 12.05
C GLU A 21 -11.92 7.93 11.51
N ARG A 22 -11.22 9.07 11.58
CA ARG A 22 -9.78 9.13 11.27
C ARG A 22 -9.05 8.14 12.19
N GLY A 23 -8.47 7.08 11.63
CA GLY A 23 -7.70 6.09 12.37
C GLY A 23 -8.42 4.77 12.68
N ALA A 24 -9.57 4.49 12.09
CA ALA A 24 -10.21 3.18 12.20
C ALA A 24 -9.32 2.06 11.59
N ALA A 25 -9.32 0.88 12.21
CA ALA A 25 -8.64 -0.30 11.68
C ALA A 25 -9.11 -0.62 10.25
N GLY A 26 -8.17 -0.93 9.36
CA GLY A 26 -8.46 -1.24 7.95
C GLY A 26 -8.53 -0.01 7.02
N CYS A 27 -8.31 1.20 7.53
CA CYS A 27 -8.20 2.42 6.74
C CYS A 27 -6.91 2.50 5.93
N ARG A 28 -6.96 2.67 4.61
CA ARG A 28 -5.76 3.00 3.83
C ARG A 28 -5.53 4.50 3.72
N SER A 29 -4.30 4.96 3.90
CA SER A 29 -3.87 6.34 3.65
C SER A 29 -2.47 6.38 3.06
N VAL A 30 -2.16 7.41 2.26
CA VAL A 30 -0.80 7.64 1.77
C VAL A 30 0.09 8.04 2.94
N SER A 31 1.14 7.25 3.19
CA SER A 31 2.18 7.57 4.19
C SER A 31 3.34 8.32 3.56
N ASN A 32 3.70 7.99 2.33
CA ASN A 32 4.88 8.54 1.66
C ASN A 32 4.77 8.52 0.14
N SER A 33 5.49 9.44 -0.50
CA SER A 33 5.75 9.42 -1.94
C SER A 33 7.19 8.97 -2.16
N LEU A 34 7.38 7.95 -3.00
CA LEU A 34 8.65 7.30 -3.24
C LEU A 34 9.11 7.62 -4.68
N PRO A 35 10.10 8.52 -4.86
CA PRO A 35 10.58 8.86 -6.20
C PRO A 35 11.05 7.63 -6.98
N THR A 36 11.68 6.69 -6.28
CA THR A 36 12.06 5.38 -6.79
C THR A 36 11.77 4.29 -5.77
N TYR A 37 11.46 3.09 -6.24
CA TYR A 37 11.35 1.89 -5.42
C TYR A 37 11.98 0.70 -6.14
N GLU A 38 12.90 0.01 -5.47
CA GLU A 38 13.65 -1.11 -6.03
C GLU A 38 13.06 -2.43 -5.54
N THR A 39 12.89 -3.35 -6.49
CA THR A 39 12.48 -4.74 -6.25
C THR A 39 13.34 -5.67 -7.11
N PRO A 40 13.31 -7.00 -6.88
CA PRO A 40 13.94 -7.94 -7.79
C PRO A 40 13.40 -7.88 -9.24
N ALA A 41 12.17 -7.36 -9.45
CA ALA A 41 11.61 -7.14 -10.77
C ALA A 41 12.18 -5.90 -11.50
N GLY A 42 12.95 -5.06 -10.81
CA GLY A 42 13.53 -3.83 -11.33
C GLY A 42 13.27 -2.62 -10.45
N VAL A 43 13.64 -1.44 -10.99
CA VAL A 43 13.43 -0.14 -10.35
C VAL A 43 12.18 0.51 -10.95
N PHE A 44 11.30 0.99 -10.08
CA PHE A 44 10.08 1.70 -10.44
C PHE A 44 10.15 3.15 -9.99
N GLU A 45 9.50 4.04 -10.73
CA GLU A 45 9.49 5.47 -10.45
C GLU A 45 8.11 5.95 -9.99
N ASN A 46 8.10 7.07 -9.24
CA ASN A 46 6.88 7.75 -8.80
C ASN A 46 5.90 6.84 -8.04
N CYS A 47 6.42 5.95 -7.23
CA CYS A 47 5.62 5.05 -6.41
C CYS A 47 5.05 5.79 -5.20
N ILE A 48 4.02 5.21 -4.61
CA ILE A 48 3.44 5.70 -3.36
C ILE A 48 3.42 4.57 -2.35
N GLU A 49 3.64 4.93 -1.10
CA GLU A 49 3.46 4.04 0.04
C GLU A 49 2.11 4.33 0.69
N LEU A 50 1.37 3.27 0.95
CA LEU A 50 0.11 3.28 1.65
C LEU A 50 0.30 2.57 2.98
N VAL A 51 -0.22 3.15 4.05
CA VAL A 51 -0.31 2.52 5.36
C VAL A 51 -1.76 2.12 5.65
N THR A 52 -1.93 0.95 6.25
CA THR A 52 -3.21 0.44 6.75
C THR A 52 -3.06 0.00 8.19
N PRO A 53 -3.56 0.74 9.19
CA PRO A 53 -3.45 0.36 10.58
C PRO A 53 -4.45 -0.75 10.93
N TYR A 54 -4.04 -1.65 11.82
CA TYR A 54 -4.85 -2.72 12.40
C TYR A 54 -4.64 -2.76 13.92
N PRO A 55 -5.53 -3.40 14.70
CA PRO A 55 -5.27 -3.67 16.11
C PRO A 55 -4.05 -4.59 16.21
N GLY A 56 -2.92 -4.04 16.64
CA GLY A 56 -1.67 -4.78 16.81
C GLY A 56 -0.62 -4.55 15.72
N GLY A 57 -0.83 -3.65 14.76
CA GLY A 57 0.19 -3.38 13.75
C GLY A 57 -0.32 -2.58 12.57
N ASP A 58 0.45 -2.55 11.49
CA ASP A 58 0.07 -1.92 10.25
C ASP A 58 0.58 -2.69 9.04
N ILE A 59 -0.14 -2.56 7.93
CA ILE A 59 0.30 -3.02 6.62
C ILE A 59 0.81 -1.82 5.84
N GLN A 60 2.08 -1.88 5.44
CA GLN A 60 2.68 -0.95 4.49
C GLN A 60 2.61 -1.57 3.10
N THR A 61 2.12 -0.83 2.11
CA THR A 61 1.94 -1.30 0.73
C THR A 61 2.50 -0.29 -0.24
N VAL A 62 3.33 -0.74 -1.17
CA VAL A 62 3.88 0.12 -2.23
C VAL A 62 3.14 -0.14 -3.54
N PHE A 63 2.66 0.95 -4.13
CA PHE A 63 1.98 0.96 -5.41
C PHE A 63 2.74 1.88 -6.38
N CYS A 64 3.05 1.38 -7.57
CA CYS A 64 3.72 2.15 -8.62
C CYS A 64 2.80 2.33 -9.83
N PRO A 65 2.80 3.51 -10.49
CA PRO A 65 2.11 3.74 -11.75
C PRO A 65 2.45 2.67 -12.81
N ASP A 66 1.48 2.32 -13.65
CA ASP A 66 1.59 1.35 -14.76
C ASP A 66 1.94 -0.11 -14.40
N ILE A 67 2.35 -0.36 -13.16
CA ILE A 67 2.69 -1.70 -12.63
C ILE A 67 1.62 -2.18 -11.65
N GLY A 68 1.19 -1.29 -10.75
CA GLY A 68 0.28 -1.61 -9.67
C GLY A 68 1.01 -1.93 -8.36
N PHE A 69 0.62 -3.02 -7.72
CA PHE A 69 1.17 -3.44 -6.43
C PHE A 69 2.56 -4.04 -6.59
N VAL A 70 3.57 -3.50 -5.90
CA VAL A 70 4.97 -3.96 -6.03
C VAL A 70 5.58 -4.49 -4.73
N ALA A 71 5.07 -4.09 -3.57
CA ALA A 71 5.53 -4.61 -2.29
C ALA A 71 4.47 -4.43 -1.19
N GLN A 72 4.57 -5.26 -0.16
CA GLN A 72 3.79 -5.12 1.06
C GLN A 72 4.52 -5.75 2.24
N GLU A 73 4.39 -5.14 3.40
CA GLU A 73 4.90 -5.66 4.66
C GLU A 73 3.84 -5.50 5.74
N TYR A 74 3.73 -6.48 6.64
CA TYR A 74 3.00 -6.31 7.89
C TYR A 74 3.97 -6.16 9.05
N ASP A 75 3.94 -4.98 9.68
CA ASP A 75 4.65 -4.67 10.91
C ASP A 75 3.72 -4.93 12.11
N HIS A 76 4.12 -5.84 12.99
CA HIS A 76 3.39 -6.13 14.23
C HIS A 76 3.99 -5.30 15.37
N ASN A 77 3.58 -4.04 15.50
CA ASN A 77 4.02 -3.11 16.56
C ASN A 77 5.55 -3.05 16.74
N SER A 78 6.30 -2.90 15.66
CA SER A 78 7.76 -2.84 15.64
C SER A 78 8.46 -4.15 16.05
N SER A 79 7.73 -5.26 16.14
CA SER A 79 8.33 -6.59 16.11
C SER A 79 8.54 -6.99 14.65
N LYS A 80 9.78 -7.33 14.30
CA LYS A 80 10.15 -7.66 12.92
C LYS A 80 9.30 -8.83 12.37
N SER A 81 8.41 -8.43 11.45
CA SER A 81 7.79 -9.17 10.36
C SER A 81 6.80 -10.28 10.73
N GLY A 82 5.50 -10.02 10.50
CA GLY A 82 4.53 -11.09 10.30
C GLY A 82 4.65 -11.70 8.90
N TYR A 83 4.73 -10.87 7.86
CA TYR A 83 5.03 -11.28 6.49
C TYR A 83 5.57 -10.13 5.64
N THR A 84 6.19 -10.49 4.51
CA THR A 84 6.64 -9.56 3.47
C THR A 84 6.32 -10.15 2.10
N PHE A 85 5.82 -9.31 1.20
CA PHE A 85 5.66 -9.58 -0.22
C PHE A 85 6.48 -8.57 -1.02
N THR A 86 7.17 -9.05 -2.04
CA THR A 86 7.90 -8.19 -2.98
C THR A 86 7.72 -8.72 -4.39
N LEU A 87 7.60 -7.81 -5.35
CA LEU A 87 7.45 -8.15 -6.75
C LEU A 87 8.77 -8.66 -7.30
N VAL A 88 8.79 -9.92 -7.73
CA VAL A 88 9.98 -10.56 -8.29
C VAL A 88 10.01 -10.58 -9.82
N GLY A 89 8.86 -10.39 -10.47
CA GLY A 89 8.75 -10.30 -11.92
C GLY A 89 7.30 -10.03 -12.34
N TYR A 90 7.12 -9.46 -13.53
CA TYR A 90 5.81 -9.19 -14.12
C TYR A 90 5.90 -9.25 -15.65
N SER A 91 4.75 -9.38 -16.29
CA SER A 91 4.62 -9.27 -17.74
C SER A 91 3.46 -8.34 -18.03
N LEU A 92 3.72 -7.30 -18.82
CA LEU A 92 2.67 -6.42 -19.34
C LEU A 92 2.23 -6.93 -20.70
N PRO A 93 0.93 -6.88 -21.01
CA PRO A 93 0.47 -7.09 -22.39
C PRO A 93 1.14 -6.05 -23.29
N LEU A 94 1.52 -6.48 -24.49
CA LEU A 94 2.02 -5.55 -25.51
C LEU A 94 0.89 -4.56 -25.87
N PRO A 95 1.23 -3.28 -26.13
CA PRO A 95 0.26 -2.27 -26.52
C PRO A 95 -0.48 -2.61 -27.82
#